data_AF-A0A836CEJ2-F1
#
_entry.id   AF-A0A836CEJ2-F1
#
_cell.length_a   1.000
_cell.length_b   1.000
_cell.length_c   1.000
_cell.angle_alpha   90.00
_cell.angle_beta   90.00
_cell.angle_gamma   90.00
#
_symmetry.space_group_name_H-M   'P 1'
#
loop_
_entity.id
_entity.type
_entity.pdbx_description
1 polymer ?
#
loop_
_entity_poly.entity_id
_entity_poly.type
_entity_poly.pdbx_seq_one_letter_code
_entity_poly.pdbx_strand_id
1 'polypeptide(L)'
;MINEVAARFRQQAEASEAAAAAACVIEVAHMELAEPTIEQAFDKCVAAGAKAVVLHPFFLSPGRHVSSDIPELLAAAASRHPGVKWKVSEPLGLAPLMPQLMNDAVAAALQEPEWQGGQAVAAAEGQPSVAAS
;
A
#
# COMPACT_ATOMS: atom_id res chain seq x y z
N MET A 1 -0.99 -7.09 10.31
CA MET A 1 -1.15 -5.69 9.84
C MET A 1 -1.66 -5.63 8.40
N ILE A 2 -0.92 -6.15 7.41
CA ILE A 2 -1.29 -6.00 5.99
C ILE A 2 -2.67 -6.58 5.61
N ASN A 3 -3.05 -7.73 6.19
CA ASN A 3 -4.38 -8.30 5.96
C ASN A 3 -5.53 -7.40 6.44
N GLU A 4 -5.32 -6.69 7.56
CA GLU A 4 -6.33 -5.77 8.10
C GLU A 4 -6.39 -4.48 7.28
N VAL A 5 -5.24 -3.94 6.87
CA VAL A 5 -5.16 -2.81 5.94
C VAL A 5 -5.87 -3.14 4.63
N ALA A 6 -5.66 -4.32 4.07
CA ALA A 6 -6.33 -4.75 2.85
C ALA A 6 -7.85 -4.95 3.04
N ALA A 7 -8.29 -5.43 4.19
CA ALA A 7 -9.71 -5.52 4.51
C ALA A 7 -10.37 -4.13 4.58
N ARG A 8 -9.71 -3.17 5.23
CA ARG A 8 -10.15 -1.77 5.27
C ARG A 8 -10.10 -1.11 3.90
N PHE A 9 -9.09 -1.43 3.10
CA PHE A 9 -8.99 -0.94 1.73
C PHE A 9 -10.13 -1.48 0.85
N ARG A 10 -10.48 -2.77 0.97
CA ARG A 10 -11.67 -3.34 0.32
C ARG A 10 -12.93 -2.59 0.69
N GLN A 11 -13.19 -2.42 1.98
CA GLN A 11 -14.36 -1.69 2.46
C GLN A 11 -14.42 -0.26 1.91
N GLN A 12 -13.29 0.44 1.87
CA GLN A 12 -13.23 1.81 1.32
C GLN A 12 -13.40 1.84 -0.20
N ALA A 13 -12.84 0.87 -0.92
CA ALA A 13 -12.97 0.76 -2.37
C ALA A 13 -14.40 0.44 -2.80
N GLU A 14 -15.10 -0.43 -2.06
CA GLU A 14 -16.52 -0.72 -2.26
C GLU A 14 -17.40 0.51 -2.02
N ALA A 15 -17.03 1.36 -1.06
CA ALA A 15 -17.72 2.63 -0.78
C ALA A 15 -17.40 3.75 -1.79
N SER A 16 -16.38 3.58 -2.65
CA SER A 16 -15.96 4.58 -3.64
C SER A 16 -16.55 4.27 -5.02
N GLU A 17 -17.40 5.15 -5.55
CA GLU A 17 -18.00 4.99 -6.89
C GLU A 17 -16.95 4.77 -8.00
N ALA A 18 -15.78 5.41 -7.90
CA ALA A 18 -14.70 5.27 -8.88
C ALA A 18 -14.02 3.90 -8.83
N ALA A 19 -13.86 3.31 -7.65
CA ALA A 19 -13.27 1.98 -7.49
C ALA A 19 -14.31 0.86 -7.71
N ALA A 20 -15.56 1.10 -7.34
CA ALA A 20 -16.70 0.24 -7.64
C ALA A 20 -16.95 0.12 -9.16
N ALA A 21 -16.83 1.22 -9.90
CA ALA A 21 -16.94 1.21 -11.37
C ALA A 21 -15.84 0.38 -12.06
N ALA A 22 -14.70 0.16 -11.38
CA ALA A 22 -13.61 -0.67 -11.88
C ALA A 22 -13.73 -2.16 -11.49
N ALA A 23 -14.77 -2.56 -10.75
CA ALA A 23 -14.92 -3.91 -10.19
C ALA A 23 -13.61 -4.41 -9.55
N CYS A 24 -12.99 -3.56 -8.72
CA CYS A 24 -11.63 -3.76 -8.26
C CYS A 24 -11.55 -4.93 -7.26
N VAL A 25 -10.98 -6.05 -7.69
CA VAL A 25 -10.61 -7.16 -6.82
C VAL A 25 -9.33 -6.78 -6.08
N ILE A 26 -9.37 -6.76 -4.74
CA ILE A 26 -8.21 -6.42 -3.90
C ILE A 26 -7.70 -7.69 -3.23
N GLU A 27 -6.58 -8.18 -3.74
CA GLU A 27 -5.82 -9.29 -3.19
C GLU A 27 -4.65 -8.78 -2.35
N VAL A 28 -4.35 -9.50 -1.27
CA VAL A 28 -3.11 -9.27 -0.50
C VAL A 28 -1.98 -10.02 -1.17
N ALA A 29 -0.82 -9.38 -1.24
CA ALA A 29 0.41 -10.02 -1.69
C ALA A 29 1.57 -9.67 -0.75
N HIS A 30 2.48 -10.62 -0.62
CA HIS A 30 3.74 -10.47 0.08
C HIS A 30 4.87 -10.70 -0.91
N MET A 31 5.91 -9.87 -0.80
CA MET A 31 7.11 -10.01 -1.61
C MET A 31 7.94 -11.23 -1.16
N GLU A 32 8.03 -11.44 0.15
CA GLU A 32 8.79 -12.53 0.77
C GLU A 32 8.10 -13.01 2.05
N LEU A 33 8.56 -14.15 2.58
CA LEU A 33 8.28 -14.69 3.93
C LEU A 33 6.84 -15.12 4.24
N ALA A 34 5.87 -14.78 3.38
CA ALA A 34 4.47 -15.12 3.60
C ALA A 34 3.74 -15.35 2.28
N GLU A 35 2.62 -16.04 2.38
CA GLU A 35 1.63 -16.16 1.31
C GLU A 35 0.42 -15.25 1.59
N PRO A 36 -0.28 -14.77 0.56
CA PRO A 36 -0.06 -15.03 -0.86
C PRO A 36 1.17 -14.29 -1.40
N THR A 37 1.90 -14.87 -2.34
CA THR A 37 2.97 -14.18 -3.09
C THR A 37 2.38 -13.18 -4.09
N ILE A 38 3.21 -12.28 -4.63
CA ILE A 38 2.82 -11.36 -5.73
C ILE A 38 2.24 -12.13 -6.92
N GLU A 39 2.86 -13.26 -7.28
CA GLU A 39 2.37 -14.11 -8.37
C GLU A 39 1.00 -14.73 -8.06
N GLN A 40 0.83 -15.29 -6.86
CA GLN A 40 -0.45 -15.89 -6.45
C GLN A 40 -1.58 -14.86 -6.39
N ALA A 41 -1.29 -13.64 -5.92
CA ALA A 41 -2.27 -12.56 -5.90
C ALA A 41 -2.64 -12.09 -7.30
N PHE A 42 -1.65 -11.99 -8.21
CA PHE A 42 -1.89 -11.64 -9.61
C PHE A 42 -2.78 -12.69 -10.30
N ASP A 43 -2.46 -13.98 -10.13
CA ASP A 43 -3.23 -15.09 -10.67
C ASP A 43 -4.70 -15.03 -10.20
N LYS A 44 -4.94 -14.73 -8.93
CA LYS A 44 -6.29 -14.56 -8.38
C LYS A 44 -7.04 -13.39 -9.01
N CYS A 45 -6.40 -12.23 -9.17
CA CYS A 45 -6.99 -11.08 -9.85
C CYS A 45 -7.41 -11.42 -11.29
N VAL A 46 -6.54 -12.12 -12.03
CA VAL A 46 -6.86 -12.53 -13.41
C VAL A 46 -7.97 -13.57 -13.45
N ALA A 47 -7.96 -14.55 -12.54
CA ALA A 47 -9.02 -15.55 -12.42
C ALA A 47 -10.38 -14.92 -12.11
N ALA A 48 -10.40 -13.80 -11.38
CA ALA A 48 -11.59 -13.01 -11.12
C ALA A 48 -12.01 -12.09 -12.31
N GLY A 49 -11.30 -12.14 -13.44
CA GLY A 49 -11.65 -11.45 -14.67
C GLY A 49 -10.93 -10.12 -14.90
N ALA A 50 -9.95 -9.75 -14.06
CA ALA A 50 -9.22 -8.49 -14.21
C ALA A 50 -8.53 -8.38 -15.57
N LYS A 51 -8.68 -7.23 -16.24
CA LYS A 51 -7.96 -6.86 -17.47
C LYS A 51 -6.76 -5.96 -17.21
N ALA A 52 -6.67 -5.43 -15.99
CA ALA A 52 -5.54 -4.67 -15.50
C ALA A 52 -5.31 -4.98 -14.02
N VAL A 53 -4.04 -5.05 -13.60
CA VAL A 53 -3.64 -5.26 -12.20
C VAL A 53 -2.71 -4.11 -11.77
N VAL A 54 -3.06 -3.44 -10.68
CA VAL A 54 -2.21 -2.40 -10.08
C VAL A 54 -1.71 -2.93 -8.75
N LEU A 55 -0.40 -3.07 -8.61
CA LEU A 55 0.22 -3.43 -7.34
C LEU A 55 0.60 -2.15 -6.60
N HIS A 56 0.06 -1.99 -5.39
CA HIS A 56 0.43 -0.88 -4.52
C HIS A 56 1.41 -1.35 -3.43
N PRO A 57 2.63 -0.81 -3.39
CA PRO A 57 3.61 -1.14 -2.35
C PRO A 57 3.24 -0.46 -1.03
N PHE A 58 3.03 -1.25 0.04
CA PHE A 58 2.76 -0.72 1.40
C PHE A 58 4.04 -0.24 2.08
N PHE A 59 4.68 0.78 1.50
CA PHE A 59 5.92 1.40 1.96
C PHE A 59 5.77 2.92 2.07
N LEU A 60 6.50 3.54 3.00
CA LEU A 60 6.52 5.00 3.18
C LEU A 60 7.56 5.71 2.30
N SER A 61 8.54 5.01 1.75
CA SER A 61 9.64 5.61 0.98
C SER A 61 10.05 4.69 -0.18
N PRO A 62 10.49 5.24 -1.33
CA PRO A 62 11.07 4.45 -2.41
C PRO A 62 12.46 3.94 -2.01
N GLY A 63 12.51 2.73 -1.45
CA GLY A 63 13.74 1.95 -1.30
C GLY A 63 13.96 0.97 -2.46
N ARG A 64 15.09 0.25 -2.45
CA ARG A 64 15.44 -0.77 -3.46
C ARG A 64 14.29 -1.74 -3.80
N HIS A 65 13.53 -2.15 -2.79
CA HIS A 65 12.39 -3.06 -2.96
C HIS A 65 11.29 -2.47 -3.84
N VAL A 66 11.00 -1.18 -3.70
CA VAL A 66 9.96 -0.49 -4.48
C VAL A 66 10.45 -0.21 -5.89
N SER A 67 11.74 0.11 -6.06
CA SER A 67 12.30 0.49 -7.37
C SER A 67 12.70 -0.68 -8.26
N SER A 68 12.94 -1.88 -7.70
CA SER A 68 13.52 -3.00 -8.45
C SER A 68 12.79 -4.32 -8.21
N ASP A 69 12.78 -4.81 -6.96
CA ASP A 69 12.33 -6.19 -6.68
C ASP A 69 10.83 -6.40 -6.97
N ILE A 70 9.97 -5.46 -6.53
CA ILE A 70 8.53 -5.53 -6.76
C ILE A 70 8.16 -5.44 -8.25
N PRO A 71 8.69 -4.48 -9.04
CA PRO A 71 8.50 -4.46 -10.48
C PRO A 71 8.91 -5.76 -11.18
N GLU A 72 10.04 -6.36 -10.80
CA GLU A 72 10.52 -7.62 -11.40
C GLU A 72 9.58 -8.79 -11.11
N LEU A 73 9.18 -8.96 -9.84
CA LEU A 73 8.23 -10.02 -9.44
C LEU A 73 6.87 -9.85 -10.12
N LEU A 74 6.39 -8.61 -10.24
CA LEU A 74 5.13 -8.31 -10.91
C LEU A 74 5.21 -8.57 -12.42
N ALA A 75 6.32 -8.20 -13.07
CA ALA A 75 6.56 -8.48 -14.48
C ALA A 75 6.59 -10.00 -14.75
N ALA A 76 7.25 -10.77 -13.88
CA ALA A 76 7.29 -12.22 -13.97
C ALA A 76 5.88 -12.84 -13.87
N ALA A 77 5.08 -12.40 -12.89
CA ALA A 77 3.69 -12.82 -12.76
C ALA A 77 2.85 -12.48 -14.01
N ALA A 78 2.98 -11.25 -14.51
CA ALA A 78 2.24 -10.78 -15.69
C ALA A 78 2.63 -11.51 -16.99
N SER A 79 3.86 -12.01 -17.10
CA SER A 79 4.32 -12.75 -18.28
C SER A 79 3.50 -14.03 -18.55
N ARG A 80 2.86 -14.57 -17.50
CA ARG A 80 1.96 -15.73 -17.57
C ARG A 80 0.56 -15.39 -18.08
N HIS A 81 0.20 -14.10 -18.17
CA HIS A 81 -1.14 -13.63 -18.56
C HIS A 81 -1.09 -12.61 -19.70
N PRO A 82 -0.79 -13.05 -20.93
CA PRO A 82 -0.72 -12.15 -22.09
C PRO A 82 -2.02 -11.35 -22.26
N GLY A 83 -1.89 -10.03 -22.38
CA GLY A 83 -3.02 -9.11 -22.58
C GLY A 83 -3.60 -8.50 -21.30
N VAL A 84 -3.13 -8.90 -20.11
CA VAL A 84 -3.45 -8.21 -18.85
C VAL A 84 -2.47 -7.05 -18.66
N LYS A 85 -2.99 -5.83 -18.53
CA LYS A 85 -2.15 -4.65 -18.25
C LYS A 85 -1.69 -4.67 -16.80
N TRP A 86 -0.51 -4.14 -16.51
CA TRP A 86 -0.05 -4.04 -15.14
C TRP A 86 0.79 -2.79 -14.89
N LYS A 87 0.83 -2.35 -13.63
CA LYS A 87 1.72 -1.28 -13.13
C LYS A 87 1.92 -1.40 -11.63
N VAL A 88 3.04 -0.89 -11.16
CA VAL A 88 3.25 -0.56 -9.75
C VAL A 88 2.79 0.89 -9.54
N SER A 89 2.04 1.18 -8.48
CA SER A 89 1.74 2.56 -8.10
C SER A 89 2.83 3.15 -7.22
N GLU A 90 2.83 4.48 -7.07
CA GLU A 90 3.71 5.12 -6.10
C GLU A 90 3.46 4.57 -4.68
N PRO A 91 4.50 4.43 -3.85
CA PRO A 91 4.34 4.10 -2.44
C PRO A 91 3.57 5.19 -1.69
N LEU A 92 3.15 4.92 -0.46
CA LEU A 92 2.37 5.87 0.35
C LEU A 92 3.07 7.23 0.48
N GLY A 93 4.39 7.22 0.68
CA GLY A 93 5.23 8.39 0.43
C GLY A 93 4.73 9.67 1.10
N LEU A 94 4.77 10.74 0.30
CA LEU A 94 4.27 12.07 0.64
C LEU A 94 2.82 12.26 0.18
N ALA A 95 1.99 11.21 0.21
CA ALA A 95 0.58 11.34 -0.16
C ALA A 95 -0.06 12.49 0.66
N PRO A 96 -0.93 13.33 0.06
CA PRO A 96 -1.49 14.50 0.72
C PRO A 96 -2.20 14.21 2.06
N LEU A 97 -2.68 12.98 2.24
CA LEU A 97 -3.33 12.53 3.47
C LEU A 97 -2.33 12.16 4.58
N MET A 98 -1.03 12.00 4.29
CA MET A 98 -0.08 11.55 5.30
C MET A 98 0.07 12.50 6.48
N PRO A 99 0.21 13.82 6.29
CA PRO A 99 0.26 14.76 7.42
C PRO A 99 -0.99 14.68 8.30
N GLN A 100 -2.17 14.45 7.70
CA GLN A 100 -3.41 14.30 8.46
C GLN A 100 -3.38 13.03 9.31
N LEU A 101 -3.00 11.88 8.74
CA LEU A 101 -2.89 10.63 9.48
C LEU A 101 -1.88 10.71 10.64
N MET A 102 -0.76 11.43 10.43
CA MET A 102 0.21 11.69 11.49
C MET A 102 -0.39 12.55 12.61
N ASN A 103 -1.11 13.62 12.25
CA ASN A 103 -1.79 14.48 13.23
C ASN A 103 -2.83 13.70 14.03
N ASP A 104 -3.64 12.86 13.38
CA ASP A 104 -4.65 12.06 14.06
C ASP A 104 -4.02 11.06 15.03
N ALA A 105 -2.91 10.43 14.64
CA ALA A 105 -2.16 9.52 15.51
C ALA A 105 -1.57 10.23 16.73
N VAL A 106 -0.97 11.42 16.54
CA VAL A 106 -0.46 12.25 17.64
C VAL A 106 -1.60 12.69 18.55
N ALA A 107 -2.70 13.19 17.98
CA ALA A 107 -3.87 13.63 18.75
C ALA A 107 -4.45 12.50 19.60
N ALA A 108 -4.50 11.27 19.07
CA ALA A 108 -4.93 10.10 19.80
C ALA A 108 -4.02 9.78 20.99
N ALA A 109 -2.69 9.84 20.83
CA ALA A 109 -1.74 9.63 21.92
C ALA A 109 -1.86 10.70 23.02
N LEU A 110 -2.15 11.95 22.65
CA LEU A 110 -2.32 13.06 23.61
C LEU A 110 -3.62 12.99 24.43
N GLN A 111 -4.56 12.10 24.10
CA GLN A 111 -5.75 11.87 24.92
C GLN A 111 -5.44 11.08 26.20
N GLU A 112 -4.28 10.43 26.28
CA GLU A 112 -3.90 9.64 27.45
C GLU A 112 -3.70 10.56 28.69
N PRO A 113 -4.15 10.16 29.89
CA PRO A 113 -4.21 11.03 31.07
C PRO A 113 -2.87 11.68 31.46
N GLU A 114 -1.75 11.01 31.21
CA GLU A 114 -0.39 11.49 31.49
C GLU A 114 0.02 12.74 30.69
N TRP A 115 -0.65 13.02 29.56
CA TRP A 115 -0.35 14.17 28.70
C TRP A 115 -1.27 15.37 28.95
N GLN A 116 -2.24 15.27 29.87
CA GLN A 116 -3.18 16.35 30.17
C GLN A 116 -2.55 17.47 31.00
N GLY A 117 -2.45 18.68 30.42
CA GLY A 117 -2.03 19.91 31.12
C GLY A 117 -0.63 20.44 30.82
N GLY A 118 0.11 19.82 29.89
CA GLY A 118 1.46 20.27 29.45
C GLY A 118 1.50 20.80 28.01
N GLN A 119 2.59 21.50 27.65
CA GLN A 119 2.93 21.76 26.24
C GLN A 119 3.49 20.47 25.63
N ALA A 120 2.74 19.82 24.74
CA ALA A 120 3.24 18.69 23.97
C ALA A 120 4.02 19.18 22.74
N VAL A 121 5.18 18.57 22.48
CA VAL A 121 5.98 18.77 21.27
C VAL A 121 6.03 17.46 20.52
N ALA A 122 5.57 17.42 19.27
CA ALA A 122 5.67 16.25 18.40
C ALA A 122 6.97 16.31 17.59
N ALA A 123 7.70 15.19 17.52
CA ALA A 123 8.81 15.00 16.62
C ALA A 123 8.43 13.95 15.56
N ALA A 124 8.74 14.20 14.30
CA ALA A 124 8.61 13.21 13.24
C ALA A 124 9.96 12.51 13.03
N GLU A 125 9.98 11.18 13.11
CA GLU A 125 11.15 10.40 12.68
C GLU A 125 11.21 10.42 11.15
N GLY A 126 12.41 10.67 10.62
CA GLY A 126 12.66 10.74 9.19
C GLY A 126 13.64 9.66 8.80
N GLN A 127 13.34 8.92 7.72
CA GLN A 127 14.32 8.01 7.15
C GLN A 127 15.38 8.79 6.37
N PRO A 128 16.66 8.39 6.44
CA PRO A 128 17.70 9.00 5.60
C PRO A 128 17.30 8.88 4.13
N SER A 129 17.39 9.98 3.40
CA SER A 129 17.20 9.99 1.95
C SER A 129 18.24 9.06 1.34
N VAL A 130 17.78 7.94 0.76
CA VAL A 130 18.56 7.27 -0.28
C VAL A 130 18.56 8.22 -1.47
N ALA A 131 19.68 8.92 -1.66
CA ALA A 131 19.91 9.66 -2.90
C ALA A 131 19.72 8.67 -4.05
N ALA A 132 18.84 9.01 -4.99
CA ALA A 132 18.66 8.21 -6.21
C ALA A 132 20.02 8.06 -6.89
N SER A 133 20.58 6.86 -6.81
CA SER A 133 21.80 6.43 -7.51
C SER A 133 21.48 5.97 -8.91
#